data_AF-A0A920PR04-F1
#
_entry.id   AF-A0A920PR04-F1
#
_cell.length_a   1.000
_cell.length_b   1.000
_cell.length_c   1.000
_cell.angle_alpha   90.00
_cell.angle_beta   90.00
_cell.angle_gamma   90.00
#
_symmetry.space_group_name_H-M   'P 1'
#
loop_
_entity.id
_entity.type
_entity.pdbx_description
1 polymer ?
#
loop_
_entity_poly.entity_id
_entity_poly.type
_entity_poly.pdbx_seq_one_letter_code
_entity_poly.pdbx_strand_id
1 'polypeptide(L)'
;MGKINNIIPIEIIEKPPSAELRAEQLDSDSLPEYEILDPIVEAYVEDDLSYQDMVAKGFEPTIIRQVITAVDRNEYKRRQAPPGVKITHRAFGKDRRLPIVNRYRQQDGN
;
A
#
# COMPACT_ATOMS: atom_id res chain seq x y z
N MET A 1 -2.97 31.10 25.81
CA MET A 1 -2.31 30.32 24.73
C MET A 1 -3.33 30.18 23.61
N GLY A 2 -3.13 30.84 22.46
CA GLY A 2 -4.10 30.84 21.36
C GLY A 2 -4.15 29.47 20.67
N LYS A 3 -5.36 28.96 20.42
CA LYS A 3 -5.55 27.79 19.55
C LYS A 3 -5.11 28.18 18.14
N ILE A 4 -4.13 27.47 17.58
CA ILE A 4 -3.78 27.59 16.17
C ILE A 4 -4.85 26.84 15.40
N ASN A 5 -5.89 27.55 14.97
CA ASN A 5 -6.90 26.99 14.07
C ASN A 5 -6.26 26.88 12.66
N ASN A 6 -6.34 25.70 12.03
CA ASN A 6 -5.74 25.38 10.73
C ASN A 6 -4.20 25.48 10.66
N ILE A 7 -3.49 24.53 11.28
CA ILE A 7 -2.03 24.36 11.09
C ILE A 7 -1.71 23.90 9.65
N ILE A 8 -2.63 23.17 9.01
CA ILE A 8 -2.48 22.66 7.64
C ILE A 8 -3.38 23.50 6.71
N PRO A 9 -2.83 24.13 5.65
CA PRO A 9 -3.63 24.79 4.63
C PRO A 9 -4.63 23.86 3.95
N ILE A 10 -5.85 24.34 3.70
CA ILE A 10 -6.92 23.56 3.06
C ILE A 10 -6.55 23.09 1.65
N GLU A 11 -5.77 23.90 0.93
CA GLU A 11 -5.26 23.60 -0.41
C GLU A 11 -4.43 22.31 -0.45
N ILE A 12 -3.74 21.96 0.65
CA ILE A 12 -2.98 20.70 0.77
C ILE A 12 -3.92 19.50 0.91
N ILE A 13 -5.05 19.69 1.58
CA ILE A 13 -6.05 18.63 1.81
C ILE A 13 -6.87 18.37 0.55
N GLU A 14 -7.24 19.42 -0.18
CA GLU A 14 -8.09 19.34 -1.38
C GLU A 14 -7.32 18.96 -2.66
N LYS A 15 -5.99 19.06 -2.64
CA LYS A 15 -5.16 18.68 -3.79
C LYS A 15 -5.33 17.17 -4.08
N PRO A 16 -5.47 16.76 -5.36
CA PRO A 16 -5.52 15.35 -5.71
C PRO A 16 -4.23 14.63 -5.30
N PRO A 17 -4.32 13.33 -4.95
CA PRO A 17 -3.16 12.58 -4.49
C PRO A 17 -2.13 12.43 -5.62
N SER A 18 -0.87 12.70 -5.27
CA SER A 18 0.28 12.63 -6.18
C SER A 18 1.56 12.34 -5.39
N ALA A 19 2.39 11.42 -5.87
CA ALA A 19 3.68 11.11 -5.27
C ALA A 19 4.78 12.16 -5.51
N GLU A 20 4.53 13.20 -6.32
CA GLU A 20 5.45 14.32 -6.61
C GLU A 20 6.93 13.94 -6.88
N LEU A 21 7.22 12.74 -7.41
CA LEU A 21 8.60 12.32 -7.69
C LEU A 21 9.14 12.88 -9.03
N ARG A 22 8.24 13.31 -9.93
CA ARG A 22 8.54 14.06 -11.17
C ARG A 22 7.40 15.03 -11.51
N ALA A 23 7.68 16.04 -12.33
CA ALA A 23 6.67 16.96 -12.82
C ALA A 23 5.50 16.20 -13.48
N GLU A 24 4.27 16.60 -13.15
CA GLU A 24 3.01 16.04 -13.68
C GLU A 24 2.77 14.54 -13.36
N GLN A 25 3.47 13.96 -12.38
CA GLN A 25 3.15 12.60 -11.94
C GLN A 25 1.87 12.57 -11.11
N LEU A 26 0.89 11.77 -11.53
CA LEU A 26 -0.30 11.45 -10.74
C LEU A 26 -0.24 10.00 -10.26
N ASP A 27 -0.69 9.74 -9.04
CA ASP A 27 -0.70 8.37 -8.51
C ASP A 27 -1.72 7.49 -9.24
N SER A 28 -2.81 8.11 -9.69
CA SER A 28 -3.85 7.53 -10.54
C SER A 28 -3.34 6.96 -11.86
N ASP A 29 -2.14 7.35 -12.33
CA ASP A 29 -1.56 6.82 -13.57
C ASP A 29 -1.20 5.33 -13.45
N SER A 30 -0.92 4.86 -12.22
CA SER A 30 -0.31 3.53 -12.00
C SER A 30 -0.93 2.74 -10.85
N LEU A 31 -1.76 3.38 -10.03
CA LEU A 31 -2.43 2.77 -8.89
C LEU A 31 -3.95 2.88 -9.04
N PRO A 32 -4.71 1.91 -8.52
CA PRO A 32 -6.14 2.08 -8.31
C PRO A 32 -6.41 3.23 -7.32
N GLU A 33 -7.63 3.73 -7.29
CA GLU A 33 -8.06 4.72 -6.30
C GLU A 33 -7.80 4.24 -4.87
N TYR A 34 -7.41 5.15 -3.98
CA TYR A 34 -7.03 4.81 -2.60
C TYR A 34 -8.14 4.08 -1.83
N GLU A 35 -9.40 4.44 -2.08
CA GLU A 35 -10.57 3.77 -1.51
C GLU A 35 -10.64 2.26 -1.86
N ILE A 36 -10.03 1.87 -2.98
CA ILE A 36 -9.92 0.48 -3.44
C ILE A 36 -8.57 -0.13 -3.04
N LEU A 37 -7.48 0.65 -3.12
CA LEU A 37 -6.12 0.22 -2.83
C LEU A 37 -5.94 -0.17 -1.36
N ASP A 38 -6.36 0.71 -0.44
CA ASP A 38 -6.03 0.61 0.97
C ASP A 38 -6.63 -0.64 1.62
N PRO A 39 -7.91 -1.01 1.37
CA PRO A 39 -8.47 -2.27 1.88
C PRO A 39 -7.73 -3.52 1.39
N ILE A 40 -7.18 -3.49 0.16
CA ILE A 40 -6.42 -4.62 -0.39
C ILE A 40 -5.03 -4.69 0.26
N VAL A 41 -4.39 -3.55 0.50
CA VAL A 41 -3.11 -3.49 1.22
C VAL A 41 -3.27 -3.97 2.65
N GLU A 42 -4.31 -3.53 3.36
CA GLU A 42 -4.64 -3.99 4.71
C GLU A 42 -4.87 -5.50 4.74
N ALA A 43 -5.75 -6.01 3.86
CA ALA A 43 -6.02 -7.44 3.73
C ALA A 43 -4.75 -8.27 3.50
N TYR A 44 -3.84 -7.79 2.64
CA TYR A 44 -2.65 -8.54 2.27
C TYR A 44 -1.49 -8.41 3.27
N VAL A 45 -1.26 -7.21 3.81
CA VAL A 45 -0.10 -6.91 4.65
C VAL A 45 -0.41 -7.12 6.12
N GLU A 46 -1.58 -6.66 6.56
CA GLU A 46 -1.97 -6.65 7.97
C GLU A 46 -2.67 -7.94 8.37
N ASP A 47 -3.64 -8.39 7.56
CA ASP A 47 -4.47 -9.58 7.84
C ASP A 47 -3.89 -10.90 7.30
N ASP A 48 -2.82 -10.84 6.51
CA ASP A 48 -2.17 -12.01 5.88
C ASP A 48 -3.09 -12.85 4.97
N LEU A 49 -4.11 -12.22 4.38
CA LEU A 49 -5.08 -12.91 3.54
C LEU A 49 -4.45 -13.35 2.22
N SER A 50 -4.86 -14.53 1.77
CA SER A 50 -4.44 -15.03 0.46
C SER A 50 -5.21 -14.32 -0.66
N TYR A 51 -4.68 -14.41 -1.89
CA TYR A 51 -5.37 -14.02 -3.11
C TYR A 51 -6.79 -14.59 -3.17
N GLN A 52 -6.96 -15.88 -2.85
CA GLN A 52 -8.26 -16.54 -2.88
C GLN A 52 -9.22 -15.96 -1.84
N ASP A 53 -8.73 -15.70 -0.63
CA ASP A 53 -9.56 -15.10 0.43
C ASP A 53 -10.01 -13.69 0.03
N MET A 54 -9.13 -12.90 -0.60
CA MET A 54 -9.47 -11.58 -1.09
C MET A 54 -10.49 -11.63 -2.24
N VAL A 55 -10.36 -12.57 -3.17
CA VAL A 55 -11.37 -12.80 -4.22
C VAL A 55 -12.71 -13.20 -3.60
N ALA A 56 -12.70 -14.10 -2.60
CA ALA A 56 -13.91 -14.53 -1.90
C ALA A 56 -14.59 -13.39 -1.12
N LYS A 57 -13.82 -12.41 -0.65
CA LYS A 57 -14.33 -11.16 -0.04
C LYS A 57 -14.92 -10.18 -1.07
N GLY A 58 -14.80 -10.45 -2.37
CA GLY A 58 -15.37 -9.64 -3.44
C GLY A 58 -14.46 -8.57 -4.01
N PHE A 59 -13.16 -8.59 -3.70
CA PHE A 59 -12.20 -7.70 -4.35
C PHE A 59 -11.96 -8.13 -5.81
N GLU A 60 -11.67 -7.14 -6.66
CA GLU A 60 -11.46 -7.40 -8.09
C GLU A 60 -10.12 -8.14 -8.34
N PRO A 61 -10.12 -9.31 -9.02
CA PRO A 61 -8.94 -10.14 -9.24
C PRO A 61 -7.72 -9.44 -9.87
N THR A 62 -7.93 -8.57 -10.86
CA THR A 62 -6.83 -7.88 -11.54
C THR A 62 -6.16 -6.84 -10.63
N ILE A 63 -6.95 -6.11 -9.83
CA ILE A 63 -6.47 -5.14 -8.85
C ILE A 63 -5.71 -5.85 -7.73
N ILE A 64 -6.25 -6.94 -7.16
CA ILE A 64 -5.55 -7.72 -6.14
C ILE A 64 -4.15 -8.12 -6.64
N ARG A 65 -4.07 -8.66 -7.86
CA ARG A 65 -2.80 -9.10 -8.46
C ARG A 65 -1.82 -7.95 -8.66
N GLN A 66 -2.32 -6.80 -9.13
CA GLN A 66 -1.52 -5.59 -9.30
C GLN A 66 -0.93 -5.14 -7.96
N VAL A 67 -1.76 -5.07 -6.91
CA VAL A 67 -1.34 -4.64 -5.57
C VAL A 67 -0.35 -5.60 -4.94
N ILE A 68 -0.63 -6.91 -4.91
CA ILE A 68 0.30 -7.92 -4.39
C ILE A 68 1.66 -7.83 -5.11
N THR A 69 1.63 -7.76 -6.43
CA THR A 69 2.86 -7.67 -7.24
C THR A 69 3.63 -6.38 -6.94
N ALA A 70 2.94 -5.25 -6.80
CA ALA A 70 3.55 -3.98 -6.47
C ALA A 70 4.16 -4.01 -5.06
N VAL A 71 3.45 -4.56 -4.07
CA VAL A 71 3.97 -4.74 -2.71
C VAL A 71 5.23 -5.57 -2.76
N ASP A 72 5.20 -6.78 -3.30
CA ASP A 72 6.34 -7.70 -3.27
C ASP A 72 7.57 -7.16 -4.02
N ARG A 73 7.38 -6.55 -5.19
CA ARG A 73 8.50 -5.96 -5.96
C ARG A 73 9.20 -4.82 -5.23
N ASN A 74 8.52 -4.10 -4.35
CA ASN A 74 9.08 -2.95 -3.64
C ASN A 74 9.71 -3.33 -2.28
N GLU A 75 9.89 -4.61 -1.97
CA GLU A 75 10.52 -5.06 -0.72
C GLU A 75 11.94 -4.49 -0.55
N TYR A 76 12.71 -4.39 -1.63
CA TYR A 76 14.05 -3.81 -1.59
C TYR A 76 14.06 -2.34 -1.18
N LYS A 77 13.02 -1.57 -1.51
CA LYS A 77 12.88 -0.15 -1.11
C LYS A 77 12.58 -0.06 0.37
N ARG A 78 11.66 -0.89 0.87
CA ARG A 78 11.27 -0.92 2.28
C ARG A 78 12.43 -1.29 3.21
N ARG A 79 13.32 -2.18 2.77
CA ARG A 79 14.54 -2.53 3.52
C ARG A 79 15.52 -1.38 3.70
N GLN A 80 15.45 -0.35 2.85
CA GLN A 80 16.28 0.84 2.91
C GLN A 80 15.60 2.00 3.66
N ALA A 81 14.32 1.84 4.03
CA ALA A 81 13.58 2.87 4.75
C ALA A 81 14.10 3.01 6.20
N PRO A 82 14.15 4.23 6.75
CA PRO A 82 14.49 4.44 8.15
C PRO A 82 13.41 3.82 9.06
N PRO A 83 13.74 3.54 10.34
CA PRO A 83 12.75 3.10 11.32
C PRO A 83 11.61 4.12 11.48
N GLY A 84 10.36 3.63 11.50
CA GLY A 84 9.16 4.44 11.70
C GLY A 84 8.32 3.93 12.89
N VAL A 85 7.37 4.74 13.34
CA VAL A 85 6.44 4.37 14.43
C VAL A 85 5.42 3.35 13.91
N LYS A 86 5.25 2.25 14.63
CA LYS A 86 4.22 1.24 14.34
C LYS A 86 2.88 1.68 14.94
N ILE A 87 1.85 1.76 14.10
CA ILE A 87 0.47 2.16 14.50
C ILE A 87 -0.57 1.06 14.28
N THR A 88 -0.25 0.03 13.50
CA THR A 88 -1.11 -1.14 13.21
C THR A 88 -0.61 -2.39 13.94
N HIS A 89 -1.38 -3.49 13.97
CA HIS A 89 -0.96 -4.74 14.62
C HIS A 89 0.20 -5.44 13.88
N ARG A 90 0.32 -5.23 12.58
CA ARG A 90 1.40 -5.78 11.75
C ARG A 90 1.96 -4.71 10.81
N ALA A 91 3.27 -4.50 10.88
CA ALA A 91 3.97 -3.50 10.09
C ALA A 91 5.04 -4.11 9.18
N PHE A 92 5.44 -3.36 8.15
CA PHE A 92 6.61 -3.70 7.35
C PHE A 92 7.89 -3.78 8.20
N GLY A 93 8.80 -4.70 7.87
CA GLY A 93 10.08 -4.85 8.55
C GLY A 93 10.10 -6.05 9.50
N LYS A 94 10.09 -5.81 10.82
CA LYS A 94 10.28 -6.91 11.80
C LYS A 94 9.15 -7.95 11.73
N ASP A 95 7.91 -7.50 11.55
CA ASP A 95 6.71 -8.35 11.65
C ASP A 95 6.36 -9.06 10.33
N ARG A 96 6.85 -8.54 9.20
CA ARG A 96 6.71 -9.15 7.87
C ARG A 96 8.06 -9.16 7.15
N ARG A 97 8.74 -10.30 7.18
CA ARG A 97 10.08 -10.48 6.59
C ARG A 97 9.99 -11.33 5.32
N LEU A 98 9.99 -10.67 4.16
CA LEU A 98 10.09 -11.36 2.87
C LEU A 98 11.52 -11.29 2.31
N PRO A 99 11.93 -12.28 1.50
CA PRO A 99 13.19 -12.20 0.77
C PRO A 99 13.12 -11.10 -0.30
N ILE A 100 14.22 -10.38 -0.50
CA ILE A 100 14.33 -9.37 -1.57
C ILE A 100 14.28 -10.04 -2.94
N VAL A 101 15.05 -11.13 -3.10
CA VAL A 101 14.99 -11.97 -4.30
C VAL A 101 13.91 -13.01 -4.07
N ASN A 102 12.72 -12.76 -4.62
CA ASN A 102 11.58 -13.66 -4.52
C ASN A 102 11.06 -14.01 -5.91
N ARG A 103 10.94 -15.32 -6.22
CA ARG A 103 10.28 -15.83 -7.44
C ARG A 103 8.95 -16.53 -7.14
N TYR A 104 8.54 -16.55 -5.88
CA TYR A 104 7.21 -17.03 -5.52
C TYR A 104 6.18 -16.18 -6.24
N ARG A 105 5.27 -16.85 -6.94
CA ARG A 105 4.05 -16.25 -7.45
C ARG A 105 2.92 -16.98 -6.76
N GLN A 106 2.10 -16.22 -6.05
CA GLN A 106 0.88 -16.75 -5.48
C GLN A 106 0.02 -17.24 -6.66
N GLN A 107 -0.15 -18.56 -6.76
CA GLN A 107 -0.95 -19.14 -7.83
C GLN A 107 -2.41 -18.81 -7.56
N ASP A 108 -3.11 -18.36 -8.60
CA ASP A 108 -4.57 -18.40 -8.60
C ASP A 108 -4.90 -19.88 -8.50
N GLY A 109 -5.55 -20.31 -7.43
CA GLY A 109 -5.85 -21.72 -7.28
C GLY A 109 -6.59 -22.23 -8.51
N ASN A 110 -6.04 -23.30 -9.07
CA ASN A 110 -6.66 -24.09 -10.12
C ASN A 110 -7.98 -24.71 -9.62
#